data_AF-A0A5K1G208-F1
#
_entry.id   AF-A0A5K1G208-F1
#
_cell.length_a   1.000
_cell.length_b   1.000
_cell.length_c   1.000
_cell.angle_alpha   90.00
_cell.angle_beta   90.00
_cell.angle_gamma   90.00
#
_symmetry.space_group_name_H-M   'P 1'
#
loop_
_entity.id
_entity.type
_entity.pdbx_description
1 polymer ?
#
loop_
_entity_poly.entity_id
_entity_poly.type
_entity_poly.pdbx_seq_one_letter_code
_entity_poly.pdbx_strand_id
1 'polypeptide(L)' 'MAKDISLNAPLHDICISTSAAPTYLPAHQFETTDENGKTLRRFDLVDGGVAANNP' A
#
# COMPACT_ATOMS: atom_id res chain seq x y z
N MET A 1 -2.87 19.57 -9.90
CA MET A 1 -3.00 18.17 -10.37
C MET A 1 -4.27 17.59 -9.76
N ALA A 2 -5.03 16.78 -10.50
CA ALA A 2 -6.18 16.08 -9.92
C ALA A 2 -5.69 15.03 -8.90
N LYS A 3 -6.42 14.83 -7.80
CA LYS A 3 -6.11 13.82 -6.78
C LYS A 3 -6.38 12.43 -7.36
N ASP A 4 -5.38 11.55 -7.35
CA ASP A 4 -5.55 10.15 -7.77
C ASP A 4 -6.30 9.38 -6.68
N ILE A 5 -7.57 9.05 -6.93
CA ILE A 5 -8.43 8.35 -5.97
C ILE A 5 -7.95 6.91 -5.74
N SER A 6 -7.24 6.30 -6.71
CA SER A 6 -6.74 4.92 -6.57
C SER A 6 -5.65 4.77 -5.50
N LEU A 7 -5.07 5.88 -5.02
CA LEU A 7 -4.09 5.91 -3.93
C LEU A 7 -4.72 6.06 -2.54
N ASN A 8 -6.04 6.28 -2.45
CA ASN A 8 -6.74 6.46 -1.17
C ASN A 8 -7.02 5.11 -0.49
N ALA A 9 -5.96 4.45 -0.05
CA ALA A 9 -6.01 3.16 0.64
C ALA A 9 -6.42 3.28 2.12
N PRO A 10 -6.97 2.22 2.73
CA PRO A 10 -7.17 2.15 4.17
C PRO A 10 -5.86 2.35 4.93
N LEU A 11 -5.92 3.06 6.06
CA LEU A 11 -4.72 3.36 6.86
C LEU A 11 -4.01 2.08 7.34
N HIS A 12 -4.76 1.03 7.69
CA HIS A 12 -4.17 -0.22 8.16
C HIS A 12 -3.34 -0.92 7.07
N ASP A 13 -3.79 -0.90 5.81
CA ASP A 13 -3.03 -1.47 4.69
C ASP A 13 -1.71 -0.71 4.47
N ILE A 14 -1.73 0.62 4.61
CA ILE A 14 -0.51 1.44 4.54
C ILE A 14 0.44 1.10 5.69
N CYS A 15 -0.07 1.02 6.92
CA CYS A 15 0.74 0.67 8.09
C CYS A 15 1.38 -0.71 7.98
N ILE A 16 0.63 -1.73 7.54
CA ILE A 16 1.16 -3.08 7.35
C ILE A 16 2.23 -3.07 6.26
N SER A 17 1.93 -2.44 5.12
CA SER A 17 2.86 -2.35 3.98
C SER A 17 4.18 -1.69 4.37
N THR A 18 4.13 -0.52 5.01
CA THR A 18 5.34 0.25 5.32
C THR A 18 6.22 -0.40 6.39
N SER A 19 5.69 -1.36 7.16
CA SER A 19 6.42 -2.10 8.19
C SER A 19 6.81 -3.52 7.76
N ALA A 20 6.43 -3.96 6.54
CA ALA A 20 6.64 -5.34 6.06
C ALA A 20 8.11 -5.61 5.67
N ALA A 21 9.02 -5.58 6.65
CA ALA A 21 10.46 -5.66 6.43
C ALA A 21 10.83 -7.02 5.83
N PRO A 22 11.53 -7.07 4.68
CA PRO A 22 11.96 -8.33 4.09
C PRO A 22 12.71 -9.19 5.10
N THR A 23 12.45 -10.51 5.07
CA THR A 23 12.95 -11.53 6.02
C THR A 23 12.30 -11.53 7.42
N TYR A 24 11.64 -10.44 7.84
CA TYR A 24 10.94 -10.38 9.13
C TYR A 24 9.43 -10.60 8.97
N LEU A 25 8.84 -10.01 7.94
CA LEU A 25 7.41 -10.04 7.68
C LEU A 25 7.13 -10.36 6.20
N PRO A 26 5.99 -11.00 5.88
CA PRO A 26 5.58 -11.23 4.49
C PRO A 26 5.21 -9.91 3.80
N ALA A 27 5.34 -9.86 2.47
CA ALA A 27 4.84 -8.75 1.67
C ALA A 27 3.32 -8.60 1.82
N HIS A 28 2.83 -7.36 1.79
CA HIS A 28 1.41 -7.06 1.94
C HIS A 28 0.76 -6.80 0.58
N GLN A 29 -0.36 -7.47 0.33
CA GLN A 29 -1.12 -7.34 -0.90
C GLN A 29 -2.54 -6.90 -0.60
N PHE A 30 -3.00 -5.85 -1.27
CA PHE A 30 -4.36 -5.35 -1.17
C PHE A 30 -4.78 -4.60 -2.43
N GLU A 31 -6.06 -4.26 -2.53
CA GLU A 31 -6.63 -3.51 -3.64
C GLU A 31 -7.42 -2.30 -3.12
N THR A 32 -7.38 -1.19 -3.85
CA THR A 32 -8.35 -0.12 -3.69
C THR A 32 -9.49 -0.32 -4.66
N THR A 33 -10.72 -0.04 -4.22
CA THR A 33 -11.92 -0.14 -5.02
C THR A 33 -12.65 1.20 -5.06
N ASP A 34 -13.48 1.40 -6.09
CA ASP A 34 -14.44 2.49 -6.10
C ASP A 34 -15.65 2.19 -5.21
N GLU A 35 -16.59 3.14 -5.14
CA GLU A 35 -17.85 3.01 -4.40
C GLU A 35 -18.76 1.88 -4.90
N ASN A 36 -18.55 1.41 -6.14
CA ASN A 36 -19.28 0.29 -6.74
C ASN A 36 -18.52 -1.04 -6.58
N GLY A 37 -17.41 -1.06 -5.83
CA GLY A 37 -16.58 -2.24 -5.61
C GLY A 37 -15.68 -2.62 -6.79
N LYS A 38 -15.55 -1.77 -7.81
CA LYS A 38 -14.63 -2.02 -8.93
C LYS A 38 -13.20 -1.74 -8.48
N THR A 39 -12.30 -2.70 -8.69
CA THR A 39 -10.86 -2.53 -8.44
C THR A 39 -10.31 -1.36 -9.25
N LEU A 40 -9.72 -0.40 -8.54
CA LEU A 40 -9.01 0.75 -9.09
C LEU A 40 -7.53 0.46 -9.26
N ARG A 41 -6.91 -0.16 -8.25
CA ARG A 41 -5.48 -0.49 -8.25
C ARG A 41 -5.18 -1.64 -7.29
N ARG A 42 -4.28 -2.52 -7.70
CA ARG A 42 -3.64 -3.52 -6.85
C ARG A 42 -2.29 -3.03 -6.36
N PHE A 43 -1.98 -3.33 -5.10
CA PHE A 43 -0.75 -2.99 -4.43
C PHE A 43 -0.08 -4.27 -3.93
N ASP A 44 1.21 -4.42 -4.25
CA ASP A 44 2.08 -5.49 -3.79
C ASP A 44 3.29 -4.81 -3.13
N LEU A 45 3.22 -4.59 -1.81
CA LEU A 45 4.12 -3.68 -1.10
C LEU A 45 4.97 -4.39 -0.04
N VAL A 46 6.13 -3.79 0.25
CA VAL A 46 7.07 -4.15 1.30
C VAL A 46 7.48 -2.89 2.08
N ASP A 47 8.27 -3.08 3.13
CA ASP A 47 8.72 -2.02 4.03
C ASP A 47 9.28 -0.78 3.33
N GLY A 48 8.94 0.39 3.87
CA GLY A 48 9.36 1.68 3.34
C GLY A 48 10.88 1.88 3.35
N GLY A 49 11.59 1.26 4.31
CA GLY A 49 13.04 1.25 4.42
C GLY A 49 13.76 0.59 3.24
N VAL A 50 13.07 -0.25 2.46
CA VAL A 50 13.59 -0.76 1.17
C VAL A 50 13.67 0.35 0.12
N ALA A 51 12.71 1.28 0.13
CA ALA A 51 12.70 2.44 -0.77
C ALA A 51 13.58 3.58 -0.23
N ALA A 52 13.41 3.94 1.04
CA ALA A 52 14.20 4.95 1.74
C ALA A 52 14.12 4.73 3.27
N ASN A 53 15.27 4.56 3.93
CA ASN A 53 15.35 4.34 5.37
C ASN A 53 15.53 5.63 6.20
N ASN A 54 15.71 6.77 5.54
CA ASN A 54 15.74 8.10 6.15
C ASN A 54 14.92 9.06 5.25
N PRO A 55 13.58 8.91 5.24
CA PRO A 55 12.67 9.65 4.39
C PRO A 55 12.55 11.14 4.76
#